data_AF-A0AAQ4E9V9-F1
#
_entry.id   AF-A0AAQ4E9V9-F1
#
_cell.length_a   1.000
_cell.length_b   1.000
_cell.length_c   1.000
_cell.angle_alpha   90.00
_cell.angle_beta   90.00
_cell.angle_gamma   90.00
#
_symmetry.space_group_name_H-M   'P 1'
#
loop_
_entity.id
_entity.type
_entity.pdbx_description
1 polymer ?
#
loop_
_entity_poly.entity_id
_entity_poly.type
_entity_poly.pdbx_seq_one_letter_code
_entity_poly.pdbx_strand_id
1 'polypeptide(L)'
;MGTEIADLKREFRKELREIKQSLEFVNKQYEDMKKECAGVKEENAALKVSNDLLAQEVDRLKAQVRDNSLRITTAQDQYSRNKNVEVKGIPV
;
A
#
# COMPACT_ATOMS: atom_id res chain seq x y z
N MET A 1 4.98 -38.57 55.59
CA MET A 1 5.45 -37.20 55.92
C MET A 1 6.72 -36.78 55.18
N GLY A 2 7.90 -37.37 55.41
CA GLY A 2 9.14 -36.91 54.74
C GLY A 2 9.20 -37.14 53.22
N THR A 3 8.65 -38.27 52.75
CA THR A 3 8.62 -38.67 51.33
C THR A 3 7.63 -37.87 50.50
N GLU A 4 6.42 -37.62 51.00
CA GLU A 4 5.40 -36.83 50.30
C GLU A 4 5.87 -35.40 50.00
N ILE A 5 6.57 -34.76 50.95
CA ILE A 5 7.14 -33.42 50.75
C ILE A 5 8.22 -33.43 49.66
N ALA A 6 9.00 -34.52 49.56
CA ALA A 6 10.03 -34.66 48.53
C ALA A 6 9.42 -34.85 47.13
N ASP A 7 8.35 -35.65 47.02
CA ASP A 7 7.62 -35.86 45.77
C ASP A 7 6.92 -34.57 45.30
N LEU A 8 6.25 -33.86 46.19
CA LEU A 8 5.67 -32.53 45.91
C LEU A 8 6.72 -31.54 45.39
N LYS A 9 7.90 -31.47 46.03
CA LYS A 9 9.01 -30.61 45.55
C LYS A 9 9.49 -31.01 44.16
N ARG A 10 9.49 -32.31 43.83
CA ARG A 10 9.89 -32.80 42.51
C ARG A 10 8.87 -32.39 41.45
N GLU A 11 7.57 -32.53 41.74
CA GLU A 11 6.48 -32.13 40.85
C GLU A 11 6.49 -30.62 40.60
N PHE A 12 6.57 -29.80 41.65
CA PHE A 12 6.70 -28.34 41.49
C PHE A 12 7.89 -27.93 40.62
N ARG A 13 9.05 -28.59 40.77
CA ARG A 13 10.22 -28.33 39.91
C ARG A 13 10.01 -28.78 38.46
N LYS A 14 9.16 -29.76 38.21
CA LYS A 14 8.80 -30.17 36.86
C LYS A 14 7.89 -29.12 36.22
N GLU A 15 6.83 -28.72 36.91
CA GLU A 15 5.90 -27.70 36.43
C GLU A 15 6.60 -26.35 36.19
N LEU A 16 7.48 -25.92 37.10
CA LEU A 16 8.25 -24.68 36.91
C LEU A 16 9.14 -24.73 35.65
N ARG A 17 9.70 -25.90 35.31
CA ARG A 17 10.48 -26.06 34.08
C ARG A 17 9.61 -26.00 32.84
N GLU A 18 8.45 -26.64 32.87
CA GLU A 18 7.48 -26.61 31.77
C GLU A 18 6.96 -25.18 31.54
N ILE A 19 6.55 -24.47 32.60
CA ILE A 19 6.12 -23.06 32.53
C ILE A 19 7.22 -22.18 31.93
N LYS A 20 8.47 -22.36 32.38
CA LYS A 20 9.61 -21.60 31.85
C LYS A 20 9.79 -21.83 30.35
N GLN A 21 9.72 -23.08 29.89
CA GLN A 21 9.83 -23.41 28.47
C GLN A 21 8.69 -22.81 27.65
N SER A 22 7.45 -22.88 28.16
CA SER A 22 6.30 -22.25 27.50
C SER A 22 6.48 -20.74 27.40
N LEU A 23 6.97 -20.08 28.47
CA LEU A 23 7.20 -18.64 28.46
C LEU A 23 8.30 -18.24 27.47
N GLU A 24 9.39 -18.99 27.39
CA GLU A 24 10.46 -18.77 26.40
C GLU A 24 9.93 -18.90 24.97
N PHE A 25 9.08 -19.91 24.71
CA PHE A 25 8.43 -20.08 23.41
C PHE A 25 7.51 -18.91 23.06
N VAL A 26 6.63 -18.51 23.99
CA VAL A 26 5.71 -17.38 23.78
C VAL A 26 6.47 -16.07 23.55
N ASN A 27 7.53 -15.82 24.33
CA ASN A 27 8.36 -14.63 24.15
C ASN A 27 9.02 -14.59 22.77
N LYS A 28 9.51 -15.73 22.28
CA LYS A 28 10.07 -15.81 20.92
C LYS A 28 9.01 -15.45 19.87
N GLN A 29 7.83 -16.06 19.96
CA GLN A 29 6.72 -15.79 19.03
C GLN A 29 6.29 -14.32 19.07
N TYR A 30 6.27 -13.72 20.27
CA TYR A 30 5.98 -12.30 20.44
C TYR A 30 7.01 -11.40 19.75
N GLU A 31 8.31 -11.66 19.93
CA GLU A 31 9.37 -10.87 19.30
C GLU A 31 9.39 -11.05 17.77
N ASP A 32 9.10 -12.26 17.27
CA ASP A 32 9.00 -12.51 15.83
C ASP A 32 7.80 -11.75 15.23
N MET A 33 6.62 -11.82 15.86
CA MET A 33 5.43 -11.07 15.44
C MET A 33 5.65 -9.55 15.49
N LYS A 34 6.37 -9.06 16.50
CA LYS A 34 6.71 -7.65 16.63
C LYS A 34 7.60 -7.17 15.47
N LYS A 35 8.57 -7.99 15.04
CA LYS A 35 9.41 -7.69 13.86
C LYS A 35 8.59 -7.68 12.58
N GLU A 36 7.73 -8.68 12.37
CA GLU A 36 6.84 -8.72 11.22
C GLU A 36 5.93 -7.49 11.16
N CYS A 37 5.33 -7.11 12.30
CA CYS A 37 4.49 -5.91 12.39
C CYS A 37 5.26 -4.63 12.07
N ALA A 38 6.53 -4.53 12.48
CA ALA A 38 7.38 -3.40 12.11
C ALA A 38 7.66 -3.38 10.60
N GLY A 39 7.97 -4.52 9.99
CA GLY A 39 8.19 -4.64 8.54
C GLY A 39 6.95 -4.24 7.73
N VAL A 40 5.77 -4.73 8.12
CA VAL A 40 4.50 -4.36 7.46
C VAL A 40 4.22 -2.86 7.57
N LYS A 41 4.55 -2.23 8.70
CA LYS A 41 4.38 -0.77 8.86
C LYS A 41 5.29 0.02 7.92
N GLU A 42 6.54 -0.42 7.77
CA GLU A 42 7.51 0.20 6.86
C GLU A 42 7.08 0.05 5.40
N GLU A 43 6.69 -1.16 4.98
CA GLU A 43 6.19 -1.42 3.63
C GLU A 43 4.95 -0.58 3.32
N ASN A 44 3.99 -0.51 4.24
CA ASN A 44 2.78 0.30 4.06
C ASN A 44 3.11 1.80 3.94
N ALA A 45 4.10 2.30 4.67
CA ALA A 45 4.55 3.68 4.53
C ALA A 45 5.17 3.93 3.14
N ALA A 46 6.01 3.02 2.66
CA ALA A 46 6.61 3.11 1.33
C ALA A 46 5.55 3.04 0.20
N LEU A 47 4.56 2.15 0.34
CA LEU A 47 3.46 2.02 -0.61
C LEU A 47 2.59 3.27 -0.67
N LYS A 48 2.34 3.94 0.47
CA LYS A 48 1.61 5.22 0.48
C LYS A 48 2.34 6.30 -0.30
N VAL A 49 3.65 6.45 -0.08
CA VAL A 49 4.48 7.41 -0.83
C VAL A 49 4.46 7.09 -2.33
N SER A 50 4.59 5.82 -2.70
CA SER A 50 4.53 5.40 -4.11
C SER A 50 3.17 5.72 -4.75
N ASN A 51 2.08 5.44 -4.05
CA ASN A 51 0.74 5.76 -4.53
C ASN A 51 0.52 7.27 -4.71
N ASP A 52 1.02 8.10 -3.80
CA ASP A 52 0.93 9.56 -3.91
C ASP A 52 1.68 10.08 -5.14
N LEU A 53 2.88 9.53 -5.42
CA LEU A 53 3.65 9.87 -6.62
C LEU A 53 2.94 9.42 -7.90
N LEU A 54 2.39 8.20 -7.91
CA LEU A 54 1.62 7.70 -9.06
C LEU A 54 0.37 8.52 -9.31
N ALA A 55 -0.34 8.95 -8.25
CA ALA A 55 -1.50 9.81 -8.38
C ALA A 55 -1.15 11.17 -9.01
N GLN A 56 -0.05 11.78 -8.57
CA GLN A 56 0.46 13.03 -9.16
C GLN A 56 0.80 12.86 -10.64
N GLU A 57 1.46 11.75 -11.00
CA GLU A 57 1.82 11.47 -12.40
C GLU A 57 0.59 11.24 -13.28
N VAL A 58 -0.42 10.53 -12.77
CA VAL A 58 -1.71 10.35 -13.46
C VAL A 58 -2.37 11.69 -13.72
N ASP A 59 -2.39 12.60 -12.74
CA ASP A 59 -3.01 13.91 -12.91
C ASP A 59 -2.23 14.80 -13.90
N ARG A 60 -0.89 14.72 -13.86
CA ARG A 60 -0.02 15.38 -14.84
C ARG A 60 -0.30 14.90 -16.26
N LEU A 61 -0.39 13.58 -16.47
CA LEU A 61 -0.67 12.99 -17.77
C LEU A 61 -2.08 13.34 -18.27
N LYS A 62 -3.09 13.32 -17.39
CA LYS A 62 -4.45 13.77 -17.73
C LYS A 62 -4.46 15.22 -18.20
N ALA A 63 -3.72 16.11 -17.54
CA ALA A 63 -3.61 17.51 -17.94
C ALA A 63 -2.96 17.64 -19.33
N GLN A 64 -1.88 16.89 -19.59
CA GLN A 64 -1.22 16.87 -20.90
C GLN A 64 -2.12 16.34 -22.01
N VAL A 65 -2.90 15.29 -21.74
CA VAL A 65 -3.87 14.75 -22.70
C VAL A 65 -4.91 15.80 -23.05
N ARG A 66 -5.47 16.50 -22.05
CA ARG A 66 -6.44 17.58 -22.27
C ARG A 66 -5.87 18.73 -23.10
N ASP A 67 -4.67 19.19 -22.77
CA ASP A 67 -3.99 20.25 -23.52
C ASP A 67 -3.75 19.84 -24.98
N ASN A 68 -3.23 18.64 -25.19
CA ASN A 68 -2.98 18.11 -26.53
C ASN A 68 -4.29 17.96 -27.33
N SER A 69 -5.36 17.47 -26.70
CA SER A 69 -6.68 17.40 -27.34
C SER A 69 -7.17 18.78 -27.79
N LEU A 70 -7.06 19.79 -26.93
CA LEU A 70 -7.45 21.17 -27.26
C LEU A 70 -6.62 21.72 -28.42
N ARG A 71 -5.30 21.50 -28.41
CA ARG A 71 -4.39 21.93 -29.47
C ARG A 71 -4.74 21.28 -30.82
N ILE A 72 -5.05 19.99 -30.82
CA ILE A 72 -5.44 19.25 -32.03
C ILE A 72 -6.76 19.81 -32.59
N THR A 73 -7.79 19.96 -31.75
CA THR A 73 -9.08 20.51 -32.20
C THR A 73 -8.92 21.92 -32.74
N THR A 74 -8.19 22.78 -32.04
CA THR A 74 -7.94 24.16 -32.50
C THR A 74 -7.20 24.19 -33.84
N ALA A 75 -6.16 23.36 -34.01
CA ALA A 75 -5.42 23.28 -35.26
C ALA A 75 -6.29 22.75 -36.42
N GLN A 76 -7.14 21.76 -36.16
CA GLN A 76 -8.08 21.22 -37.15
C GLN A 76 -9.12 22.27 -37.57
N ASP A 77 -9.70 22.99 -36.61
CA ASP A 77 -10.66 24.07 -36.88
C ASP A 77 -10.03 25.18 -37.72
N GLN A 78 -8.82 25.62 -37.36
CA GLN A 78 -8.08 26.63 -38.12
C GLN A 78 -7.76 26.14 -39.54
N TYR A 79 -7.31 24.89 -39.68
CA TYR A 79 -7.01 24.31 -40.99
C TYR A 79 -8.26 24.25 -41.87
N SER A 80 -9.39 23.78 -41.32
CA SER A 80 -10.67 23.70 -42.03
C SER A 80 -11.12 25.08 -42.52
N ARG A 81 -11.09 26.10 -41.65
CA ARG A 81 -11.45 27.48 -42.01
C ARG A 81 -10.52 28.09 -43.08
N ASN A 82 -9.24 27.74 -43.06
CA ASN A 82 -8.27 28.26 -44.03
C ASN A 82 -8.39 27.58 -45.40
N LYS A 83 -8.85 26.33 -45.46
CA LYS A 83 -8.90 25.54 -46.72
C LYS A 83 -10.28 25.46 -47.35
N ASN A 84 -11.34 25.64 -46.56
CA ASN A 84 -12.71 25.46 -47.01
C ASN A 84 -13.43 26.81 -47.04
N VAL A 85 -14.19 27.07 -48.11
CA VAL A 85 -15.09 28.23 -48.19
C VAL A 85 -16.46 27.80 -47.66
N GLU A 86 -16.95 28.46 -46.62
CA GLU A 86 -18.28 28.19 -46.06
C GLU A 86 -19.34 28.94 -46.89
N VAL A 87 -20.19 28.20 -47.62
CA VAL A 87 -21.31 28.79 -48.39
C VAL A 87 -22.58 28.75 -47.55
N LYS A 88 -23.07 29.92 -47.13
CA LYS A 88 -24.30 30.06 -46.33
C LYS A 88 -25.49 30.41 -47.21
N GLY A 89 -26.24 29.39 -47.62
CA GLY A 89 -27.47 29.54 -48.39
C GLY A 89 -27.19 29.90 -49.85
N ILE A 90 -27.70 29.07 -50.76
CA ILE A 90 -27.76 29.42 -52.19
C ILE A 90 -29.17 29.98 -52.39
N PRO A 91 -29.33 31.27 -52.74
CA PRO A 91 -30.64 31.81 -53.10
C PRO A 91 -31.19 31.03 -54.28
N VAL A 92 -32.44 30.57 -54.17
CA VAL A 92 -33.15 29.84 -55.23
C VAL A 92 -33.78 30.82 -56.21
#